data_AF-A0A7X2D587-F1
#
_entry.id   AF-A0A7X2D587-F1
#
_cell.length_a   1.000
_cell.length_b   1.000
_cell.length_c   1.000
_cell.angle_alpha   90.00
_cell.angle_beta   90.00
_cell.angle_gamma   90.00
#
_symmetry.space_group_name_H-M   'P 1'
#
loop_
_entity.id
_entity.type
_entity.pdbx_description
1 polymer ?
#
loop_
_entity_poly.entity_id
_entity_poly.type
_entity_poly.pdbx_seq_one_letter_code
_entity_poly.pdbx_strand_id
1 'polypeptide(L)'
;FCLPGKGVSELTIARKVAVNTGIQIFGQVLNHGIGMITSILLIRYLGPTEFGKYAFVTIYIAMFGMINNFGMGTILARDIAKNKTKADCLIGNAILLKSLIALITMSFSIIIISLLRYP
;
A
#
# COMPACT_ATOMS: atom_id res chain seq x y z
N PHE A 1 -21.16 -13.41 23.19
CA PHE A 1 -21.87 -12.40 24.01
C PHE A 1 -22.85 -11.69 23.10
N CYS A 2 -24.14 -12.03 23.22
CA CYS A 2 -25.22 -11.35 22.53
C CYS A 2 -25.22 -9.88 22.93
N LEU A 3 -25.15 -8.97 21.96
CA LEU A 3 -25.50 -7.58 22.21
C LEU A 3 -26.84 -7.30 21.51
N PRO A 4 -27.85 -6.81 22.26
CA PRO A 4 -29.14 -6.48 21.71
C PRO A 4 -28.99 -5.38 20.66
N GLY A 5 -29.71 -5.55 19.55
CA GLY A 5 -29.78 -4.59 18.46
C GLY A 5 -30.23 -3.24 18.96
N LYS A 6 -29.29 -2.30 19.08
CA LYS A 6 -29.63 -0.88 19.01
C LYS A 6 -29.95 -0.60 17.55
N GLY A 7 -31.14 -0.09 17.27
CA GLY A 7 -31.51 0.46 15.97
C GLY A 7 -30.48 1.53 15.59
N VAL A 8 -29.48 1.13 14.83
CA VAL A 8 -28.52 2.06 14.23
C VAL A 8 -29.30 2.67 13.06
N SER A 9 -29.76 3.91 13.23
CA SER A 9 -30.43 4.65 12.18
C SER A 9 -29.64 4.51 10.87
N GLU A 10 -30.28 4.04 9.79
CA GLU A 10 -29.61 3.80 8.50
C GLU A 10 -28.83 5.04 8.02
N LEU A 11 -29.36 6.23 8.34
CA LEU A 11 -28.72 7.53 8.11
C LEU A 11 -27.31 7.65 8.74
N THR A 12 -27.04 7.05 9.89
CA THR A 12 -25.74 7.14 10.58
C THR A 12 -24.69 6.22 9.95
N ILE A 13 -25.08 5.02 9.52
CA ILE A 13 -24.17 4.08 8.85
C ILE A 13 -23.80 4.62 7.47
N ALA A 14 -24.80 5.04 6.69
CA ALA A 14 -24.59 5.63 5.37
C ALA A 14 -23.68 6.87 5.44
N ARG A 15 -23.91 7.77 6.41
CA ARG A 15 -23.06 8.95 6.64
C ARG A 15 -21.63 8.56 7.03
N LYS A 16 -21.45 7.56 7.90
CA LYS A 16 -20.12 7.15 8.37
C LYS A 16 -19.30 6.45 7.27
N VAL A 17 -19.96 5.64 6.44
CA VAL A 17 -19.35 5.06 5.23
C VAL A 17 -19.01 6.16 4.23
N ALA A 18 -19.94 7.07 3.95
CA ALA A 18 -19.70 8.19 3.04
C ALA A 18 -18.53 9.08 3.47
N VAL A 19 -18.40 9.40 4.76
CA VAL A 19 -17.27 10.18 5.28
C VAL A 19 -15.96 9.39 5.22
N ASN A 20 -15.94 8.13 5.66
CA ASN A 20 -14.72 7.32 5.60
C ASN A 20 -14.22 7.11 4.16
N THR A 21 -15.12 6.77 3.25
CA THR A 21 -14.80 6.63 1.82
C THR A 21 -14.41 7.97 1.22
N GLY A 22 -15.09 9.07 1.60
CA GLY A 22 -14.74 10.42 1.17
C GLY A 22 -13.30 10.81 1.56
N ILE A 23 -12.92 10.56 2.81
CA ILE A 23 -11.56 10.79 3.30
C ILE A 23 -10.56 9.90 2.56
N GLN A 24 -10.89 8.62 2.33
CA GLN A 24 -10.02 7.69 1.62
C GLN A 24 -9.79 8.11 0.16
N ILE A 25 -10.84 8.53 -0.55
CA ILE A 25 -10.73 9.03 -1.92
C ILE A 25 -9.92 10.32 -1.96
N PHE A 26 -10.23 11.26 -1.05
CA PHE A 26 -9.50 12.52 -0.95
C PHE A 26 -8.00 12.29 -0.72
N GLY A 27 -7.65 11.37 0.18
CA GLY A 27 -6.26 10.97 0.41
C GLY A 27 -5.59 10.37 -0.83
N GLN A 28 -6.29 9.53 -1.59
CA GLN A 28 -5.76 8.95 -2.84
C GLN A 28 -5.54 10.01 -3.92
N VAL A 29 -6.48 10.94 -4.09
CA VAL A 29 -6.39 12.03 -5.06
C VAL A 29 -5.23 12.95 -4.71
N LEU A 30 -5.08 13.32 -3.43
CA LEU A 30 -3.93 14.11 -2.98
C LEU A 30 -2.61 13.39 -3.24
N ASN A 31 -2.52 12.11 -2.92
CA ASN A 31 -1.30 11.34 -3.11
C ASN A 31 -0.89 11.27 -4.60
N HIS A 32 -1.84 10.98 -5.49
CA HIS A 32 -1.60 10.99 -6.94
C HIS A 32 -1.26 12.38 -7.46
N GLY A 33 -1.93 13.43 -6.96
CA GLY A 33 -1.64 14.82 -7.31
C GLY A 33 -0.22 15.24 -6.93
N ILE A 34 0.20 14.93 -5.71
CA ILE A 34 1.58 15.17 -5.24
C ILE A 34 2.59 14.38 -6.09
N GLY A 35 2.28 13.12 -6.42
CA GLY A 35 3.11 12.29 -7.28
C GLY A 35 3.31 12.90 -8.67
N MET A 36 2.25 13.41 -9.29
CA MET A 36 2.33 14.11 -10.58
C MET A 36 3.15 15.41 -10.50
N ILE A 37 2.94 16.23 -9.48
CA ILE A 37 3.72 17.47 -9.32
C ILE A 37 5.20 17.14 -9.14
N THR A 38 5.50 16.12 -8.33
CA THR A 38 6.87 15.66 -8.07
C THR A 38 7.53 15.17 -9.35
N SER A 39 6.86 14.37 -10.17
CA SER A 39 7.44 13.89 -11.44
C SER A 39 7.73 15.04 -12.41
N ILE A 40 6.86 16.04 -12.50
CA ILE A 40 7.09 17.25 -13.31
C ILE A 40 8.32 18.04 -12.81
N LEU A 41 8.44 18.22 -11.48
CA LEU A 41 9.58 18.91 -10.88
C LEU A 41 10.89 18.16 -11.13
N LEU A 42 10.88 16.83 -11.02
CA LEU A 42 12.06 16.00 -11.29
C LEU A 42 12.53 16.14 -12.73
N ILE A 43 11.62 16.14 -13.72
CA ILE A 43 11.97 16.36 -15.13
C ILE A 43 12.67 17.71 -15.30
N ARG A 44 12.17 18.75 -14.61
CA ARG A 44 12.71 20.11 -14.73
C ARG A 44 14.05 20.29 -14.02
N TYR A 45 14.29 19.57 -12.92
CA TYR A 45 15.50 19.70 -12.11
C TYR A 45 16.64 18.78 -12.57
N LEU A 46 16.33 17.52 -12.92
CA LEU A 46 17.33 16.52 -13.35
C LEU A 46 17.62 16.59 -14.85
N GLY A 47 16.74 17.22 -15.63
CA GLY A 47 16.80 17.18 -17.10
C GLY A 47 16.39 15.81 -17.67
N PRO A 48 16.26 15.71 -19.01
CA PRO A 48 15.68 14.54 -19.68
C PRO A 48 16.53 13.27 -19.54
N THR A 49 17.86 13.40 -19.44
CA THR A 49 18.79 12.26 -19.42
C THR A 49 18.77 11.52 -18.08
N GLU A 50 18.86 12.25 -16.97
CA GLU A 50 18.88 11.65 -15.63
C GLU A 50 17.47 11.26 -15.16
N PHE A 51 16.42 11.93 -15.67
CA PHE A 51 15.04 11.50 -15.44
C PHE A 51 14.77 10.11 -16.02
N GLY A 52 15.36 9.75 -17.17
CA GLY A 52 15.23 8.42 -17.76
C GLY A 52 15.74 7.30 -16.83
N LYS A 53 16.89 7.52 -16.17
CA LYS A 53 17.44 6.58 -15.17
C LYS A 53 16.54 6.49 -13.95
N TYR A 54 16.06 7.62 -13.44
CA TYR A 54 15.13 7.66 -12.31
C TYR A 54 13.82 6.92 -12.62
N ALA A 55 13.23 7.18 -13.80
CA ALA A 55 12.00 6.54 -14.24
C ALA A 55 12.18 5.02 -14.38
N PHE A 56 13.32 4.57 -14.92
CA PHE A 56 13.66 3.16 -15.02
C PHE A 56 13.70 2.48 -13.64
N VAL A 57 14.44 3.06 -12.68
CA VAL A 57 14.53 2.53 -11.32
C VAL A 57 13.16 2.52 -10.63
N THR A 58 12.36 3.58 -10.83
CA THR A 58 11.02 3.70 -10.25
C THR A 58 10.08 2.61 -10.76
N ILE A 59 10.01 2.40 -12.08
CA ILE A 59 9.16 1.36 -12.69
C ILE A 59 9.64 -0.04 -12.26
N TYR A 60 10.96 -0.24 -12.23
CA TYR A 60 11.55 -1.48 -11.76
C TYR A 60 11.13 -1.81 -10.32
N ILE A 61 11.29 -0.87 -9.38
CA ILE A 61 10.85 -1.05 -7.98
C ILE A 61 9.33 -1.25 -7.90
N ALA A 62 8.55 -0.49 -8.68
CA ALA A 62 7.08 -0.57 -8.68
C ALA A 62 6.56 -1.96 -9.08
N MET A 63 7.22 -2.65 -10.03
CA MET A 63 6.87 -4.03 -10.38
C MET A 63 7.01 -4.99 -9.19
N PHE A 64 8.10 -4.89 -8.43
CA PHE A 64 8.28 -5.69 -7.20
C PHE A 64 7.30 -5.28 -6.09
N GLY A 65 6.93 -4.00 -6.04
CA GLY A 65 5.91 -3.49 -5.13
C GLY A 65 4.56 -4.18 -5.31
N MET A 66 4.15 -4.47 -6.56
CA MET A 66 2.90 -5.21 -6.82
C MET A 66 2.93 -6.64 -6.24
N ILE A 67 4.07 -7.32 -6.35
CA ILE A 67 4.26 -8.68 -5.80
C ILE A 67 4.18 -8.64 -4.27
N ASN A 68 4.85 -7.66 -3.65
CA ASN A 68 4.84 -7.51 -2.19
C ASN A 68 3.45 -7.16 -1.63
N ASN A 69 2.64 -6.42 -2.39
CA ASN A 69 1.30 -6.02 -1.96
C ASN A 69 0.21 -7.06 -2.29
N PHE A 70 0.56 -8.12 -3.02
CA PHE A 70 -0.38 -9.17 -3.42
C PHE A 70 -0.76 -10.05 -2.21
N GLY A 71 -2.05 -10.12 -1.89
CA GLY A 71 -2.60 -11.05 -0.89
C GLY A 71 -2.65 -10.56 0.56
N MET A 72 -1.82 -9.60 0.98
CA MET A 72 -1.81 -9.15 2.39
C MET A 72 -3.03 -8.35 2.80
N GLY A 73 -3.48 -7.40 1.98
CA GLY A 73 -4.65 -6.57 2.30
C GLY A 73 -5.92 -7.41 2.46
N THR A 74 -6.06 -8.44 1.64
CA THR A 74 -7.20 -9.36 1.65
C THR A 74 -7.17 -10.31 2.86
N ILE A 75 -5.99 -10.84 3.22
CA ILE A 75 -5.84 -11.69 4.41
C ILE A 75 -6.10 -10.88 5.68
N LEU A 76 -5.50 -9.69 5.79
CA LEU A 76 -5.60 -8.84 6.98
C LEU A 76 -7.04 -8.33 7.19
N ALA A 77 -7.71 -7.88 6.11
CA ALA A 77 -9.09 -7.44 6.19
C ALA A 77 -10.05 -8.59 6.57
N ARG A 78 -9.80 -9.80 6.05
CA ARG A 78 -10.61 -10.99 6.35
C ARG A 78 -10.45 -11.44 7.81
N ASP A 79 -9.24 -11.33 8.34
CA ASP A 79 -8.91 -11.73 9.70
C ASP A 79 -9.42 -10.73 10.75
N ILE A 80 -9.31 -9.42 10.48
CA ILE A 80 -9.89 -8.35 11.31
C ILE A 80 -11.43 -8.46 11.37
N ALA A 81 -12.07 -8.81 10.25
CA ALA A 81 -13.51 -9.00 10.19
C ALA A 81 -14.00 -10.23 10.97
N LYS A 82 -13.17 -11.28 11.09
CA LYS A 82 -13.57 -12.57 11.65
C LYS A 82 -13.47 -12.65 13.17
N ASN A 83 -12.50 -11.99 13.81
CA ASN A 83 -12.32 -12.05 15.28
C ASN A 83 -11.64 -10.79 15.87
N LYS A 84 -12.44 -9.83 16.37
CA LYS A 84 -11.91 -8.61 17.02
C LYS A 84 -11.12 -8.86 18.33
N THR A 85 -11.38 -9.96 19.05
CA THR A 85 -10.82 -10.22 20.39
C THR A 85 -9.42 -10.85 20.39
N LYS A 86 -8.92 -11.32 19.24
CA LYS A 86 -7.52 -11.81 19.06
C LYS A 86 -6.74 -10.99 18.02
N ALA A 87 -7.26 -9.81 17.66
CA ALA A 87 -6.73 -8.98 16.59
C ALA A 87 -5.23 -8.66 16.77
N ASP A 88 -4.77 -8.35 17.99
CA ASP A 88 -3.37 -8.01 18.24
C ASP A 88 -2.37 -9.14 17.92
N CYS A 89 -2.70 -10.38 18.29
CA CYS A 89 -1.83 -11.54 18.01
C CYS A 89 -1.81 -11.89 16.51
N LEU A 90 -2.95 -11.71 15.83
CA LEU A 90 -3.09 -11.99 14.41
C LEU A 90 -2.41 -10.91 13.54
N ILE A 91 -2.50 -9.65 13.95
CA ILE A 91 -1.76 -8.53 13.36
C ILE A 91 -0.25 -8.75 13.51
N GLY A 92 0.22 -9.22 14.67
CA GLY A 92 1.62 -9.58 14.89
C GLY A 92 2.13 -10.65 13.91
N ASN A 93 1.36 -11.73 13.71
CA ASN A 93 1.73 -12.78 12.75
C ASN A 93 1.70 -12.30 11.29
N ALA A 94 0.75 -11.44 10.94
CA ALA A 94 0.68 -10.85 9.61
C ALA A 94 1.85 -9.89 9.34
N ILE A 95 2.28 -9.13 10.34
CA ILE A 95 3.48 -8.28 10.26
C ILE A 95 4.75 -9.12 10.08
N LEU A 96 4.87 -10.24 10.79
CA LEU A 96 6.00 -11.17 10.63
C LEU A 96 6.05 -11.77 9.22
N LEU A 97 4.91 -12.26 8.71
CA LEU A 97 4.82 -12.79 7.36
C LEU A 97 5.13 -11.70 6.31
N LYS A 98 4.67 -10.47 6.55
CA LYS A 98 4.97 -9.30 5.72
C LYS A 98 6.44 -8.93 5.73
N SER A 99 7.08 -8.98 6.89
CA SER A 99 8.52 -8.73 7.03
C SER A 99 9.34 -9.76 6.25
N LEU A 100 8.96 -11.04 6.32
CA LEU A 100 9.62 -12.11 5.55
C LEU A 100 9.47 -11.93 4.05
N ILE A 101 8.26 -11.66 3.56
CA ILE A 101 8.00 -11.43 2.12
C ILE A 101 8.75 -10.17 1.64
N ALA A 102 8.79 -9.12 2.45
CA ALA A 102 9.53 -7.90 2.14
C ALA A 102 11.05 -8.15 2.06
N LEU A 103 11.61 -8.91 3.00
CA LEU A 103 13.03 -9.30 3.01
C LEU A 103 13.42 -10.14 1.79
N ILE A 104 12.57 -11.10 1.40
CA ILE A 104 12.78 -11.93 0.21
C ILE A 104 12.72 -11.07 -1.04
N THR A 105 11.70 -10.21 -1.17
CA THR A 105 11.53 -9.32 -2.32
C THR A 105 12.69 -8.34 -2.44
N MET A 106 13.14 -7.76 -1.33
CA MET A 106 14.27 -6.84 -1.29
C MET A 106 15.59 -7.53 -1.71
N SER A 107 15.86 -8.71 -1.15
CA SER A 107 17.01 -9.53 -1.54
C SER A 107 16.99 -9.86 -3.03
N PHE A 108 15.84 -10.26 -3.56
CA PHE A 108 15.69 -10.63 -4.98
C PHE A 108 15.87 -9.42 -5.91
N SER A 109 15.37 -8.25 -5.52
CA SER A 109 15.54 -7.01 -6.26
C SER A 109 17.01 -6.57 -6.33
N ILE A 110 17.74 -6.67 -5.20
CA ILE A 110 19.19 -6.38 -5.17
C ILE A 110 19.96 -7.35 -6.06
N ILE A 111 19.63 -8.65 -6.00
CA ILE A 111 20.26 -9.69 -6.83
C ILE A 111 20.04 -9.39 -8.32
N ILE A 112 18.82 -9.01 -8.73
CA ILE A 112 18.51 -8.72 -10.13
C ILE A 112 19.25 -7.48 -10.62
N ILE A 113 19.30 -6.38 -9.87
CA ILE A 113 20.10 -5.19 -10.26
C ILE A 113 21.58 -5.54 -10.37
N SER A 114 22.11 -6.31 -9.41
CA SER A 114 23.50 -6.75 -9.43
C SER A 114 23.81 -7.67 -10.60
N LEU A 115 22.84 -8.51 -11.03
CA LEU A 115 22.96 -9.39 -12.18
C LEU A 115 22.85 -8.62 -13.50
N LEU A 116 22.01 -7.59 -13.56
CA LEU A 116 21.85 -6.72 -14.73
C LEU A 116 23.10 -5.88 -15.05
N ARG A 117 24.11 -5.88 -14.17
CA ARG A 117 25.40 -5.18 -14.33
C ARG A 117 25.21 -3.75 -14.85
N TYR A 118 24.20 -3.06 -14.32
CA TYR A 118 23.93 -1.67 -14.69
C TYR A 118 25.11 -0.82 -14.22
N PRO A 119 25.81 -0.08 -15.12
CA PRO A 119 26.88 0.83 -14.73
C PRO A 119 26.36 2.05 -13.95
#